data_AF-A0A0J7KPU2-F1
#
_entry.id   AF-A0A0J7KPU2-F1
#
_cell.length_a   1.000
_cell.length_b   1.000
_cell.length_c   1.000
_cell.angle_alpha   90.00
_cell.angle_beta   90.00
_cell.angle_gamma   90.00
#
_symmetry.space_group_name_H-M   'P 1'
#
loop_
_entity.id
_entity.type
_entity.pdbx_description
1 polymer ?
#
loop_
_entity_poly.entity_id
_entity_poly.type
_entity_poly.pdbx_seq_one_letter_code
_entity_poly.pdbx_strand_id
1 'polypeptide(L)'
;MDLLQAFKESIGNLQENKLLQVSMDGPNVNWAFIREYKSKLSSNVKLLDIGSCGLHSLHCAFKNGIYATHWDIISYMRAIYNLFKDVPARRALYTQYSESDVFPLKFCSIRWLENVEVTQRAIDVTPHIKKFVEGVRQDKIEPTCKSFSIVAKFIQDPSLCAKLAFFKSLASDVEPFLREFQSDAPLVPILHSALCQMLKHVLDRFMKPEVIKSVSSITLKDVQTEANLSAKNIVLGFDTLKALKKVNITTANMLQFRQDCKNCFQKFVCKTMNRSPLAYTLTKATTCLDPNLIASNLDLVKKRLNNLCSILIEKDRLTGSAGDTVVRQFREFTSRPARNAYSRYVEYLERYRQQASVAEQEALTKRRKTLEAKELEVKCIRILENAQKEANALEEQIQALKK
;
A
#
# COMPACT_ATOMS: atom_id res chain seq x y z
N MET A 1 -26.78 4.52 0.40
CA MET A 1 -26.62 3.09 0.72
C MET A 1 -25.59 3.00 1.83
N ASP A 2 -25.95 2.38 2.96
CA ASP A 2 -25.02 2.15 4.06
C ASP A 2 -23.95 1.12 3.62
N LEU A 3 -22.68 1.37 3.96
CA LEU A 3 -21.55 0.52 3.58
C LEU A 3 -21.70 -0.90 4.15
N LEU A 4 -22.25 -1.01 5.37
CA LEU A 4 -22.51 -2.31 5.99
C LEU A 4 -23.59 -3.09 5.23
N GLN A 5 -24.69 -2.42 4.87
CA GLN A 5 -25.77 -3.03 4.10
C GLN A 5 -25.26 -3.52 2.74
N ALA A 6 -24.55 -2.66 2.00
CA ALA A 6 -23.97 -3.01 0.70
C ALA A 6 -23.01 -4.20 0.82
N PHE A 7 -22.17 -4.23 1.86
CA PHE A 7 -21.26 -5.35 2.11
C PHE A 7 -22.04 -6.66 2.34
N LYS A 8 -23.05 -6.65 3.23
CA LYS A 8 -23.87 -7.83 3.52
C LYS A 8 -24.60 -8.36 2.28
N GLU A 9 -25.18 -7.47 1.49
CA GLU A 9 -25.82 -7.83 0.21
C GLU A 9 -24.80 -8.47 -0.75
N SER A 10 -23.58 -7.91 -0.82
CA SER A 10 -22.54 -8.45 -1.71
C SER A 10 -22.00 -9.83 -1.30
N ILE A 11 -21.99 -10.14 0.00
CA ILE A 11 -21.55 -11.44 0.52
C ILE A 11 -22.70 -12.41 0.77
N GLY A 12 -23.95 -12.06 0.42
CA GLY A 12 -25.14 -12.86 0.77
C GLY A 12 -25.14 -14.30 0.25
N ASN A 13 -24.38 -14.56 -0.83
CA ASN A 13 -24.19 -15.91 -1.39
C ASN A 13 -23.00 -16.68 -0.78
N LEU A 14 -22.24 -16.06 0.13
CA LEU A 14 -21.07 -16.65 0.77
C LEU A 14 -21.45 -17.20 2.16
N GLN A 15 -20.76 -18.26 2.56
CA GLN A 15 -20.91 -18.81 3.91
C GLN A 15 -20.13 -17.95 4.90
N GLU A 16 -20.83 -17.19 5.75
CA GLU A 16 -20.22 -16.22 6.66
C GLU A 16 -19.22 -16.87 7.65
N ASN A 17 -19.46 -18.12 8.08
CA ASN A 17 -18.51 -18.88 8.92
C ASN A 17 -17.19 -19.24 8.22
N LYS A 18 -17.14 -19.19 6.89
CA LYS A 18 -15.93 -19.38 6.09
C LYS A 18 -15.22 -18.07 5.77
N LEU A 19 -15.77 -16.91 6.15
CA LEU A 19 -15.13 -15.63 5.91
C LEU A 19 -13.84 -15.54 6.73
N LEU A 20 -12.70 -15.39 6.06
CA LEU A 20 -11.38 -15.39 6.71
C LEU A 20 -11.04 -14.03 7.32
N GLN A 21 -11.18 -12.97 6.52
CA GLN A 21 -10.76 -11.62 6.86
C GLN A 21 -11.53 -10.64 5.97
N VAL A 22 -11.70 -9.40 6.45
CA VAL A 22 -12.12 -8.26 5.65
C VAL A 22 -10.94 -7.31 5.50
N SER A 23 -10.46 -7.12 4.27
CA SER A 23 -9.37 -6.19 3.95
C SER A 23 -9.93 -4.90 3.39
N MET A 24 -9.41 -3.77 3.88
CA MET A 24 -9.91 -2.44 3.52
C MET A 24 -8.80 -1.40 3.65
N ASP A 25 -8.98 -0.23 3.05
CA ASP A 25 -8.13 0.93 3.30
C ASP A 25 -8.37 1.53 4.71
N GLY A 26 -7.63 2.58 5.05
CA GLY A 26 -7.58 3.14 6.41
C GLY A 26 -8.46 4.35 6.77
N PRO A 27 -9.46 4.83 5.99
CA PRO A 27 -10.27 5.98 6.38
C PRO A 27 -11.19 5.63 7.57
N ASN A 28 -11.58 6.65 8.34
CA ASN A 28 -12.38 6.48 9.57
C ASN A 28 -13.73 5.79 9.31
N VAL A 29 -14.33 6.00 8.15
CA VAL A 29 -15.60 5.38 7.74
C VAL A 29 -15.46 3.86 7.66
N ASN A 30 -14.37 3.37 7.06
CA ASN A 30 -14.12 1.94 6.92
C ASN A 30 -13.81 1.32 8.29
N TRP A 31 -13.08 2.04 9.15
CA TRP A 31 -12.90 1.64 10.55
C TRP A 31 -14.21 1.58 11.34
N ALA A 32 -15.17 2.46 11.07
CA ALA A 32 -16.49 2.38 11.69
C ALA A 32 -17.26 1.16 11.20
N PHE A 33 -17.28 0.95 9.88
CA PHE A 33 -17.87 -0.23 9.25
C PHE A 33 -17.33 -1.53 9.83
N ILE A 34 -16.01 -1.73 9.91
CA ILE A 34 -15.47 -3.01 10.40
C ILE A 34 -15.79 -3.26 11.88
N ARG A 35 -15.86 -2.20 12.70
CA ARG A 35 -16.28 -2.32 14.11
C ARG A 35 -17.73 -2.77 14.20
N GLU A 36 -18.60 -2.14 13.43
CA GLU A 36 -20.03 -2.46 13.41
C GLU A 36 -20.30 -3.84 12.79
N TYR A 37 -19.58 -4.21 11.73
CA TYR A 37 -19.67 -5.54 11.14
C TYR A 37 -19.28 -6.60 12.17
N LYS A 38 -18.13 -6.44 12.83
CA LYS A 38 -17.67 -7.35 13.89
C LYS A 38 -18.62 -7.46 15.07
N SER A 39 -19.32 -6.39 15.46
CA SER A 39 -20.29 -6.45 16.55
C SER A 39 -21.59 -7.17 16.18
N LYS A 40 -21.86 -7.34 14.89
CA LYS A 40 -23.05 -8.04 14.35
C LYS A 40 -22.75 -9.47 13.89
N LEU A 41 -21.48 -9.92 13.97
CA LEU A 41 -21.10 -11.29 13.63
C LEU A 41 -21.63 -12.27 14.68
N SER A 42 -22.10 -13.43 14.22
CA SER A 42 -22.41 -14.53 15.14
C SER A 42 -21.14 -15.05 15.83
N SER A 43 -21.29 -15.67 17.00
CA SER A 43 -20.19 -16.25 17.78
C SER A 43 -19.31 -17.24 17.00
N ASN A 44 -19.88 -17.84 15.94
CA ASN A 44 -19.25 -18.87 15.13
C ASN A 44 -18.39 -18.29 13.99
N VAL A 45 -18.40 -16.96 13.80
CA VAL A 45 -17.59 -16.27 12.78
C VAL A 45 -16.42 -15.58 13.45
N LYS A 46 -15.23 -16.14 13.26
CA LYS A 46 -13.99 -15.61 13.83
C LYS A 46 -13.05 -15.13 12.72
N LEU A 47 -13.01 -13.80 12.53
CA LEU A 47 -12.13 -13.18 11.54
C LEU A 47 -10.67 -13.15 12.02
N LEU A 48 -9.76 -13.36 11.07
CA LEU A 48 -8.35 -13.02 11.16
C LEU A 48 -8.19 -11.52 10.87
N ASP A 49 -7.36 -10.85 11.67
CA ASP A 49 -7.17 -9.40 11.57
C ASP A 49 -5.68 -9.05 11.53
N ILE A 50 -5.30 -8.40 10.44
CA ILE A 50 -3.97 -7.80 10.23
C ILE A 50 -4.07 -6.27 10.04
N GLY A 51 -5.24 -5.70 10.30
CA GLY A 51 -5.53 -4.27 10.18
C GLY A 51 -5.94 -3.83 8.77
N SER A 52 -5.94 -2.51 8.58
CA SER A 52 -6.16 -1.90 7.27
C SER A 52 -4.92 -2.04 6.39
N CYS A 53 -5.11 -1.74 5.10
CA CYS A 53 -4.06 -1.71 4.09
C CYS A 53 -2.82 -0.91 4.57
N GLY A 54 -1.67 -1.59 4.63
CA GLY A 54 -0.40 -0.98 5.05
C GLY A 54 0.04 0.18 4.15
N LEU A 55 -0.19 0.09 2.84
CA LEU A 55 0.15 1.14 1.88
C LEU A 55 -0.60 2.45 2.16
N HIS A 56 -1.90 2.37 2.38
CA HIS A 56 -2.72 3.54 2.72
C HIS A 56 -2.29 4.18 4.04
N SER A 57 -1.98 3.35 5.04
CA SER A 57 -1.45 3.83 6.32
C SER A 57 -0.12 4.59 6.14
N LEU A 58 0.77 4.13 5.27
CA LEU A 58 2.04 4.81 4.96
C LEU A 58 1.85 6.12 4.20
N HIS A 59 0.98 6.17 3.18
CA HIS A 59 0.64 7.43 2.51
C HIS A 59 0.08 8.46 3.50
N CYS A 60 -0.79 8.02 4.41
CA CYS A 60 -1.34 8.88 5.46
C CYS A 60 -0.27 9.32 6.45
N ALA A 61 0.63 8.43 6.87
CA ALA A 61 1.74 8.75 7.75
C ALA A 61 2.68 9.79 7.13
N PHE A 62 3.04 9.60 5.87
CA PHE A 62 3.89 10.53 5.13
C PHE A 62 3.24 11.90 4.99
N LYS A 63 1.95 11.95 4.62
CA LYS A 63 1.16 13.19 4.62
C LYS A 63 1.17 13.89 5.99
N ASN A 64 0.97 13.15 7.08
CA ASN A 64 1.02 13.71 8.43
C ASN A 64 2.41 14.27 8.78
N GLY A 65 3.47 13.55 8.39
CA GLY A 65 4.85 14.01 8.55
C GLY A 65 5.11 15.34 7.82
N ILE A 66 4.77 15.41 6.53
CA ILE A 66 4.99 16.64 5.73
C ILE A 66 4.15 17.81 6.26
N TYR A 67 2.90 17.59 6.66
CA TYR A 67 2.07 18.67 7.24
C TYR A 67 2.61 19.21 8.56
N ALA A 68 3.31 18.40 9.35
CA ALA A 68 3.93 18.85 10.59
C ALA A 68 5.10 19.82 10.39
N THR A 69 5.60 19.98 9.15
CA THR A 69 6.62 20.98 8.81
C THR A 69 6.04 22.38 8.58
N HIS A 70 4.74 22.49 8.31
CA HIS A 70 4.07 23.74 7.93
C HIS A 70 4.63 24.44 6.67
N TRP A 71 5.43 23.75 5.84
CA TRP A 71 6.07 24.36 4.68
C TRP A 71 5.15 24.60 3.48
N ASP A 72 3.99 23.97 3.42
CA ASP A 72 3.00 24.04 2.32
C ASP A 72 3.57 23.83 0.89
N ILE A 73 4.67 23.07 0.76
CA ILE A 73 5.29 22.74 -0.54
C ILE A 73 4.35 22.01 -1.51
N ILE A 74 3.26 21.44 -1.01
CA ILE A 74 2.24 20.77 -1.82
C ILE A 74 1.45 21.79 -2.65
N SER A 75 1.13 22.95 -2.06
CA SER A 75 0.47 24.04 -2.79
C SER A 75 1.37 24.56 -3.90
N TYR A 76 2.68 24.65 -3.67
CA TYR A 76 3.66 24.97 -4.71
C TYR A 76 3.65 23.94 -5.86
N MET A 77 3.84 22.65 -5.56
CA MET A 77 3.87 21.60 -6.58
C MET A 77 2.59 21.54 -7.42
N ARG A 78 1.42 21.79 -6.81
CA ARG A 78 0.15 21.90 -7.54
C ARG A 78 0.06 23.17 -8.37
N ALA A 79 0.53 24.30 -7.83
CA ALA A 79 0.46 25.58 -8.50
C ALA A 79 1.36 25.65 -9.74
N ILE A 80 2.60 25.14 -9.68
CA ILE A 80 3.50 25.12 -10.84
C ILE A 80 2.90 24.32 -12.01
N TYR A 81 2.24 23.19 -11.74
CA TYR A 81 1.56 22.43 -12.78
C TYR A 81 0.35 23.19 -13.35
N ASN A 82 -0.54 23.66 -12.47
CA ASN A 82 -1.77 24.35 -12.88
C ASN A 82 -1.51 25.72 -13.54
N LEU A 83 -0.32 26.29 -13.35
CA LEU A 83 0.09 27.52 -14.02
C LEU A 83 0.28 27.31 -15.53
N PHE A 84 0.60 26.09 -15.98
CA PHE A 84 0.80 25.80 -17.41
C PHE A 84 -0.23 24.84 -18.00
N LYS A 85 -0.97 24.13 -17.13
CA LYS A 85 -2.02 23.20 -17.54
C LYS A 85 -3.06 23.92 -18.40
N ASP A 86 -3.30 23.39 -19.59
CA ASP A 86 -4.32 23.85 -20.54
C ASP A 86 -4.19 25.32 -20.97
N VAL A 87 -2.99 25.94 -20.87
CA VAL A 87 -2.77 27.34 -21.29
C VAL A 87 -1.55 27.48 -22.21
N PRO A 88 -1.73 27.38 -23.53
CA PRO A 88 -0.65 27.45 -24.52
C PRO A 88 0.17 28.73 -24.47
N ALA A 89 -0.47 29.90 -24.30
CA ALA A 89 0.22 31.19 -24.25
C ALA A 89 1.26 31.25 -23.12
N ARG A 90 0.91 30.75 -21.92
CA ARG A 90 1.85 30.69 -20.78
C ARG A 90 2.99 29.71 -21.02
N ARG A 91 2.73 28.61 -21.74
CA ARG A 91 3.77 27.65 -22.12
C ARG A 91 4.76 28.26 -23.12
N ALA A 92 4.26 29.01 -24.10
CA ALA A 92 5.10 29.74 -25.05
C ALA A 92 5.99 30.77 -24.35
N LEU A 93 5.43 31.59 -23.45
CA LEU A 93 6.19 32.53 -22.63
C LEU A 93 7.21 31.84 -21.72
N TYR A 94 6.84 30.71 -21.10
CA TYR A 94 7.79 29.91 -20.32
C TYR A 94 9.00 29.49 -21.15
N THR A 95 8.78 28.93 -22.34
CA THR A 95 9.86 28.52 -23.22
C THR A 95 10.68 29.72 -23.71
N GLN A 96 10.04 30.84 -24.03
CA GLN A 96 10.70 32.06 -24.45
C GLN A 96 11.63 32.63 -23.36
N TYR A 97 11.13 32.81 -22.13
CA TYR A 97 11.93 33.44 -21.07
C TYR A 97 12.94 32.48 -20.43
N SER A 98 12.62 31.19 -20.35
CA SER A 98 13.42 30.22 -19.61
C SER A 98 14.35 29.37 -20.47
N GLU A 99 14.15 29.38 -21.79
CA GLU A 99 14.81 28.55 -22.80
C GLU A 99 14.63 27.04 -22.54
N SER A 100 13.56 26.67 -21.85
CA SER A 100 13.24 25.28 -21.51
C SER A 100 11.88 24.85 -22.06
N ASP A 101 11.81 23.61 -22.52
CA ASP A 101 10.59 22.89 -22.89
C ASP A 101 10.19 21.84 -21.84
N VAL A 102 10.90 21.81 -20.70
CA VAL A 102 10.63 20.89 -19.59
C VAL A 102 9.62 21.52 -18.64
N PHE A 103 8.45 20.90 -18.53
CA PHE A 103 7.34 21.41 -17.71
C PHE A 103 7.15 20.66 -16.39
N PRO A 104 6.50 21.28 -15.37
CA PRO A 104 6.14 20.60 -14.13
C PRO A 104 5.20 19.41 -14.33
N LEU A 105 5.27 18.42 -13.44
CA LEU A 105 4.38 17.25 -13.43
C LEU A 105 3.21 17.42 -12.44
N LYS A 106 2.12 16.69 -12.67
CA LYS A 106 0.93 16.73 -11.82
C LYS A 106 1.17 15.99 -10.50
N PHE A 107 1.00 16.68 -9.38
CA PHE A 107 1.00 16.06 -8.05
C PHE A 107 -0.23 15.18 -7.80
N CYS A 108 -0.03 13.94 -7.36
CA CYS A 108 -1.08 13.01 -6.95
C CYS A 108 -1.43 13.20 -5.47
N SER A 109 -2.62 13.75 -5.19
CA SER A 109 -3.06 14.08 -3.82
C SER A 109 -3.48 12.88 -2.97
N ILE A 110 -3.64 11.71 -3.60
CA ILE A 110 -4.07 10.47 -2.94
C ILE A 110 -2.85 9.59 -2.65
N ARG A 111 -1.90 9.51 -3.58
CA ARG A 111 -0.71 8.64 -3.50
C ARG A 111 0.56 9.46 -3.29
N TRP A 112 0.73 9.98 -2.08
CA TRP A 112 1.78 10.97 -1.81
C TRP A 112 3.20 10.47 -2.06
N LEU A 113 3.44 9.18 -1.79
CA LEU A 113 4.75 8.58 -1.90
C LEU A 113 5.13 8.24 -3.35
N GLU A 114 4.19 8.28 -4.29
CA GLU A 114 4.45 8.12 -5.74
C GLU A 114 4.89 9.45 -6.39
N ASN A 115 5.02 10.53 -5.61
CA ASN A 115 5.40 11.86 -6.13
C ASN A 115 6.92 12.13 -6.11
N VAL A 116 7.77 11.10 -6.03
CA VAL A 116 9.25 11.25 -6.06
C VAL A 116 9.67 11.97 -7.36
N GLU A 117 9.22 11.46 -8.51
CA GLU A 117 9.51 12.05 -9.83
C GLU A 117 8.87 13.42 -10.02
N VAL A 118 7.66 13.64 -9.47
CA VAL A 118 7.00 14.94 -9.50
C VAL A 118 7.81 15.97 -8.73
N THR A 119 8.33 15.58 -7.56
CA THR A 119 9.16 16.44 -6.71
C THR A 119 10.51 16.71 -7.35
N GLN A 120 11.13 15.70 -7.98
CA GLN A 120 12.36 15.89 -8.74
C GLN A 120 12.14 16.87 -9.88
N ARG A 121 11.08 16.68 -10.69
CA ARG A 121 10.72 17.63 -11.74
C ARG A 121 10.52 19.04 -11.20
N ALA A 122 9.85 19.19 -10.05
CA ALA A 122 9.66 20.49 -9.42
C ALA A 122 10.99 21.17 -9.06
N ILE A 123 11.99 20.42 -8.60
CA ILE A 123 13.34 20.92 -8.35
C ILE A 123 13.99 21.37 -9.67
N ASP A 124 13.94 20.51 -10.70
CA ASP A 124 14.60 20.74 -11.99
C ASP A 124 14.05 21.96 -12.72
N VAL A 125 12.73 22.18 -12.66
CA VAL A 125 12.08 23.33 -13.32
C VAL A 125 12.17 24.62 -12.50
N THR A 126 12.53 24.57 -11.22
CA THR A 126 12.53 25.77 -10.36
C THR A 126 13.40 26.94 -10.91
N PRO A 127 14.62 26.72 -11.44
CA PRO A 127 15.41 27.79 -12.08
C PRO A 127 14.70 28.40 -13.30
N HIS A 128 14.04 27.57 -14.11
CA HIS A 128 13.29 28.01 -15.29
C HIS A 128 12.02 28.79 -14.91
N ILE A 129 11.33 28.36 -13.85
CA ILE A 129 10.18 29.08 -13.29
C ILE A 129 10.59 30.47 -12.79
N LYS A 130 11.78 30.62 -12.19
CA LYS A 130 12.29 31.94 -11.78
C LYS A 130 12.46 32.87 -12.98
N LYS A 131 13.13 32.42 -14.04
CA LYS A 131 13.26 33.17 -15.30
C LYS A 131 11.90 33.56 -15.89
N PHE A 132 10.94 32.62 -15.91
CA PHE A 132 9.58 32.91 -16.37
C PHE A 132 8.90 34.02 -15.55
N VAL A 133 8.96 33.95 -14.21
CA VAL A 133 8.35 34.96 -13.33
C VAL A 133 9.03 36.32 -13.49
N GLU A 134 10.36 36.36 -13.67
CA GLU A 134 11.11 37.58 -13.95
C GLU A 134 10.69 38.20 -15.28
N GLY A 135 10.62 37.41 -16.35
CA GLY A 135 10.22 37.87 -17.68
C GLY A 135 8.81 38.46 -17.73
N VAL A 136 7.81 37.76 -17.18
CA VAL A 136 6.43 38.29 -17.17
C VAL A 136 6.26 39.55 -16.32
N ARG A 137 7.10 39.74 -15.30
CA ARG A 137 7.14 40.97 -14.49
C ARG A 137 7.78 42.13 -15.24
N GLN A 138 8.90 41.87 -15.91
CA GLN A 138 9.59 42.85 -16.73
C GLN A 138 8.67 43.38 -17.84
N ASP A 139 7.96 42.48 -18.51
CA ASP A 139 7.04 42.83 -19.59
C ASP A 139 5.66 43.28 -19.09
N LYS A 140 5.43 43.30 -17.77
CA LYS A 140 4.17 43.72 -17.13
C LYS A 140 2.95 42.92 -17.59
N ILE A 141 3.13 41.63 -17.87
CA ILE A 141 2.10 40.68 -18.33
C ILE A 141 1.85 39.56 -17.32
N GLU A 142 1.95 39.87 -16.04
CA GLU A 142 1.78 38.91 -14.95
C GLU A 142 0.40 38.22 -14.99
N PRO A 143 0.34 36.87 -14.94
CA PRO A 143 -0.92 36.17 -14.83
C PRO A 143 -1.65 36.50 -13.50
N THR A 144 -2.91 36.91 -13.57
CA THR A 144 -3.73 37.26 -12.39
C THR A 144 -4.26 36.06 -11.58
N CYS A 145 -3.89 34.84 -11.97
CA CYS A 145 -4.44 33.62 -11.36
C CYS A 145 -3.79 33.25 -10.03
N LYS A 146 -4.53 32.53 -9.18
CA LYS A 146 -4.04 32.02 -7.89
C LYS A 146 -2.77 31.16 -7.99
N SER A 147 -2.61 30.38 -9.06
CA SER A 147 -1.40 29.56 -9.25
C SER A 147 -0.16 30.45 -9.38
N PHE A 148 -0.24 31.56 -10.12
CA PHE A 148 0.88 32.46 -10.30
C PHE A 148 1.27 33.14 -8.98
N SER A 149 0.29 33.64 -8.20
CA SER A 149 0.59 34.27 -6.91
C SER A 149 1.27 33.31 -5.92
N ILE A 150 0.84 32.04 -5.88
CA ILE A 150 1.50 31.00 -5.10
C ILE A 150 2.93 30.78 -5.61
N VAL A 151 3.12 30.56 -6.91
CA VAL A 151 4.46 30.32 -7.50
C VAL A 151 5.39 31.48 -7.22
N ALA A 152 4.96 32.71 -7.53
CA ALA A 152 5.71 33.94 -7.31
C ALA A 152 6.15 34.14 -5.86
N LYS A 153 5.32 33.73 -4.89
CA LYS A 153 5.67 33.72 -3.45
C LYS A 153 6.73 32.67 -3.13
N PHE A 154 6.53 31.43 -3.58
CA PHE A 154 7.41 30.31 -3.21
C PHE A 154 8.81 30.42 -3.80
N ILE A 155 8.96 30.97 -5.01
CA ILE A 155 10.30 31.11 -5.62
C ILE A 155 11.22 32.09 -4.86
N GLN A 156 10.64 32.94 -4.00
CA GLN A 156 11.38 33.84 -3.12
C GLN A 156 11.89 33.14 -1.86
N ASP A 157 11.35 31.95 -1.53
CA ASP A 157 11.85 31.16 -0.40
C ASP A 157 13.20 30.54 -0.78
N PRO A 158 14.31 30.95 -0.15
CA PRO A 158 15.63 30.41 -0.47
C PRO A 158 15.70 28.90 -0.16
N SER A 159 14.92 28.42 0.82
CA SER A 159 14.93 27.02 1.24
C SER A 159 14.05 26.10 0.40
N LEU A 160 13.32 26.60 -0.61
CA LEU A 160 12.35 25.81 -1.39
C LEU A 160 12.94 24.50 -1.94
N CYS A 161 14.07 24.56 -2.64
CA CYS A 161 14.69 23.37 -3.21
C CYS A 161 15.16 22.39 -2.12
N ALA A 162 15.58 22.87 -0.95
CA ALA A 162 15.93 22.01 0.17
C ALA A 162 14.70 21.32 0.77
N LYS A 163 13.56 22.02 0.87
CA LYS A 163 12.28 21.44 1.33
C LYS A 163 11.79 20.35 0.38
N LEU A 164 11.87 20.59 -0.93
CA LEU A 164 11.54 19.59 -1.97
C LEU A 164 12.51 18.39 -1.93
N ALA A 165 13.81 18.64 -1.81
CA ALA A 165 14.81 17.58 -1.70
C ALA A 165 14.61 16.70 -0.45
N PHE A 166 14.23 17.31 0.67
CA PHE A 166 13.87 16.59 1.89
C PHE A 166 12.63 15.71 1.70
N PHE A 167 11.56 16.26 1.12
CA PHE A 167 10.35 15.49 0.76
C PHE A 167 10.72 14.27 -0.10
N LYS A 168 11.51 14.48 -1.15
CA LYS A 168 11.98 13.42 -2.05
C LYS A 168 12.77 12.36 -1.27
N SER A 169 13.73 12.78 -0.46
CA SER A 169 14.58 11.87 0.34
C SER A 169 13.74 10.97 1.24
N LEU A 170 12.77 11.50 1.99
CA LEU A 170 11.92 10.67 2.84
C LEU A 170 10.99 9.77 2.02
N ALA A 171 10.46 10.24 0.89
CA ALA A 171 9.62 9.41 0.02
C ALA A 171 10.41 8.21 -0.54
N SER A 172 11.67 8.43 -0.95
CA SER A 172 12.57 7.38 -1.44
C SER A 172 12.93 6.33 -0.38
N ASP A 173 12.96 6.67 0.91
CA ASP A 173 13.17 5.68 1.99
C ASP A 173 12.00 4.67 2.10
N VAL A 174 10.80 5.08 1.67
CA VAL A 174 9.57 4.29 1.80
C VAL A 174 9.19 3.60 0.48
N GLU A 175 9.63 4.15 -0.66
CA GLU A 175 9.29 3.66 -1.99
C GLU A 175 9.56 2.16 -2.23
N PRO A 176 10.68 1.56 -1.79
CA PRO A 176 10.92 0.13 -1.97
C PRO A 176 9.80 -0.74 -1.36
N PHE A 177 9.33 -0.37 -0.16
CA PHE A 177 8.22 -1.06 0.49
C PHE A 177 6.93 -0.94 -0.34
N LEU A 178 6.64 0.23 -0.90
CA LEU A 178 5.42 0.39 -1.70
C LEU A 178 5.45 -0.49 -2.95
N ARG A 179 6.58 -0.49 -3.67
CA ARG A 179 6.74 -1.27 -4.90
C ARG A 179 6.58 -2.76 -4.64
N GLU A 180 7.14 -3.26 -3.54
CA GLU A 180 7.04 -4.67 -3.16
C GLU A 180 5.58 -5.05 -2.82
N PHE A 181 4.92 -4.27 -1.97
CA PHE A 181 3.57 -4.57 -1.45
C PHE A 181 2.42 -4.12 -2.36
N GLN A 182 2.72 -3.57 -3.54
CA GLN A 182 1.76 -3.29 -4.62
C GLN A 182 1.59 -4.47 -5.61
N SER A 183 2.14 -5.64 -5.29
CA SER A 183 2.01 -6.86 -6.10
C SER A 183 0.94 -7.82 -5.56
N ASP A 184 0.49 -8.75 -6.40
CA ASP A 184 -0.45 -9.83 -6.03
C ASP A 184 0.24 -11.02 -5.33
N ALA A 185 1.53 -10.88 -4.99
CA ALA A 185 2.27 -11.92 -4.31
C ALA A 185 1.78 -12.12 -2.85
N PRO A 186 1.89 -13.34 -2.28
CA PRO A 186 1.48 -13.61 -0.91
C PRO A 186 2.49 -13.08 0.12
N LEU A 187 2.55 -11.75 0.29
CA LEU A 187 3.60 -11.07 1.05
C LEU A 187 3.30 -10.88 2.55
N VAL A 188 2.18 -11.40 3.06
CA VAL A 188 1.84 -11.33 4.50
C VAL A 188 2.97 -11.86 5.40
N PRO A 189 3.65 -12.99 5.10
CA PRO A 189 4.77 -13.48 5.89
C PRO A 189 5.91 -12.47 6.07
N ILE A 190 6.17 -11.63 5.08
CA ILE A 190 7.28 -10.66 5.13
C ILE A 190 6.83 -9.27 5.59
N LEU A 191 5.53 -9.01 5.66
CA LEU A 191 4.93 -7.70 5.94
C LEU A 191 5.46 -7.04 7.22
N HIS A 192 5.47 -7.77 8.33
CA HIS A 192 5.98 -7.23 9.60
C HIS A 192 7.48 -6.95 9.52
N SER A 193 8.27 -7.88 8.96
CA SER A 193 9.74 -7.71 8.80
C SER A 193 10.06 -6.47 7.96
N ALA A 194 9.41 -6.33 6.80
CA ALA A 194 9.60 -5.22 5.87
C ALA A 194 9.18 -3.87 6.47
N LEU A 195 8.03 -3.81 7.17
CA LEU A 195 7.59 -2.59 7.88
C LEU A 195 8.59 -2.18 8.98
N CYS A 196 9.08 -3.14 9.77
CA CYS A 196 10.09 -2.88 10.79
C CYS A 196 11.40 -2.36 10.18
N GLN A 197 11.85 -2.94 9.07
CA GLN A 197 13.08 -2.52 8.40
C GLN A 197 12.95 -1.11 7.82
N MET A 198 11.86 -0.80 7.13
CA MET A 198 11.59 0.55 6.62
C MET A 198 11.54 1.57 7.77
N LEU A 199 10.84 1.25 8.86
CA LEU A 199 10.83 2.12 10.05
C LEU A 199 12.22 2.32 10.61
N LYS A 200 13.02 1.26 10.71
CA LYS A 200 14.40 1.35 11.22
C LYS A 200 15.24 2.33 10.38
N HIS A 201 15.15 2.27 9.05
CA HIS A 201 15.87 3.21 8.18
C HIS A 201 15.49 4.68 8.48
N VAL A 202 14.21 4.97 8.73
CA VAL A 202 13.78 6.34 9.07
C VAL A 202 14.18 6.71 10.50
N LEU A 203 14.10 5.77 11.44
CA LEU A 203 14.50 5.96 12.84
C LEU A 203 15.99 6.30 12.96
N ASP A 204 16.85 5.61 12.19
CA ASP A 204 18.30 5.86 12.12
C ASP A 204 18.64 7.30 11.70
N ARG A 205 17.70 8.03 11.08
CA ARG A 205 17.91 9.43 10.66
C ARG A 205 17.80 10.44 11.80
N PHE A 206 17.13 10.11 12.91
CA PHE A 206 16.87 11.09 13.97
C PHE A 206 16.94 10.55 15.40
N MET A 207 16.99 9.24 15.60
CA MET A 207 17.18 8.62 16.91
C MET A 207 18.67 8.37 17.20
N LYS A 208 19.01 8.36 18.49
CA LYS A 208 20.35 7.99 18.95
C LYS A 208 20.63 6.50 18.68
N PRO A 209 21.78 6.13 18.07
CA PRO A 209 22.12 4.74 17.76
C PRO A 209 22.10 3.81 18.98
N GLU A 210 22.52 4.31 20.14
CA GLU A 210 22.51 3.59 21.41
C GLU A 210 21.10 3.19 21.86
N VAL A 211 20.08 3.99 21.56
CA VAL A 211 18.68 3.66 21.87
C VAL A 211 18.18 2.57 20.94
N ILE A 212 18.44 2.69 19.64
CA ILE A 212 18.01 1.72 18.63
C ILE A 212 18.64 0.33 18.87
N LYS A 213 19.89 0.29 19.37
CA LYS A 213 20.60 -0.97 19.67
C LYS A 213 20.23 -1.59 21.01
N SER A 214 19.86 -0.79 22.01
CA SER A 214 19.62 -1.27 23.37
C SER A 214 18.21 -1.82 23.60
N VAL A 215 17.21 -1.37 22.83
CA VAL A 215 15.82 -1.84 23.00
C VAL A 215 15.49 -3.00 22.07
N SER A 216 14.81 -4.02 22.61
CA SER A 216 14.30 -5.16 21.82
C SER A 216 13.13 -4.75 20.91
N SER A 217 12.41 -3.69 21.25
CA SER A 217 11.36 -3.08 20.43
C SER A 217 11.23 -1.59 20.74
N ILE A 218 11.22 -0.75 19.71
CA ILE A 218 11.01 0.70 19.85
C ILE A 218 9.52 0.97 20.07
N THR A 219 9.21 1.75 21.11
CA THR A 219 7.85 2.18 21.45
C THR A 219 7.57 3.60 20.97
N LEU A 220 6.30 4.00 20.97
CA LEU A 220 5.92 5.37 20.63
C LEU A 220 6.52 6.41 21.56
N LYS A 221 6.72 6.06 22.84
CA LYS A 221 7.34 6.95 23.83
C LYS A 221 8.80 7.21 23.46
N ASP A 222 9.53 6.19 23.03
CA ASP A 222 10.94 6.32 22.65
C ASP A 222 11.14 7.29 21.48
N VAL A 223 10.19 7.33 20.54
CA VAL A 223 10.21 8.27 19.40
C VAL A 223 9.96 9.72 19.83
N GLN A 224 9.29 9.94 20.97
CA GLN A 224 8.81 11.24 21.44
C GLN A 224 9.69 11.85 22.54
N THR A 225 10.77 11.19 22.98
CA THR A 225 11.59 11.61 24.14
C THR A 225 12.96 12.20 23.73
N GLU A 226 13.79 12.49 24.74
CA GLU A 226 15.21 12.89 24.63
C GLU A 226 16.13 11.81 24.02
N ALA A 227 15.58 10.63 23.72
CA ALA A 227 16.21 9.56 22.96
C ALA A 227 16.59 9.98 21.52
N ASN A 228 16.11 11.14 21.07
CA ASN A 228 16.40 11.66 19.74
C ASN A 228 17.71 12.44 19.69
N LEU A 229 18.33 12.44 18.51
CA LEU A 229 19.43 13.33 18.17
C LEU A 229 19.00 14.80 18.30
N SER A 230 19.95 15.67 18.60
CA SER A 230 19.74 17.10 18.45
C SER A 230 19.40 17.42 16.98
N ALA A 231 18.63 18.48 16.73
CA ALA A 231 18.26 18.87 15.36
C ALA A 231 19.49 19.06 14.44
N LYS A 232 20.63 19.47 15.00
CA LYS A 232 21.90 19.63 14.28
C LYS A 232 22.44 18.31 13.72
N ASN A 233 22.17 17.19 14.37
CA ASN A 233 22.79 15.90 14.07
C ASN A 233 21.89 14.95 13.27
N ILE A 234 20.65 15.34 12.96
CA ILE A 234 19.76 14.51 12.14
C ILE A 234 20.27 14.37 10.70
N VAL A 235 19.94 13.23 10.08
CA VAL A 235 20.30 12.90 8.70
C VAL A 235 19.26 13.44 7.73
N LEU A 236 19.60 14.51 7.00
CA LEU A 236 18.71 15.19 6.04
C LEU A 236 18.72 14.59 4.62
N GLY A 237 19.72 13.78 4.30
CA GLY A 237 20.00 13.32 2.94
C GLY A 237 20.92 14.27 2.17
N PHE A 238 21.70 13.74 1.23
CA PHE A 238 22.74 14.49 0.52
C PHE A 238 22.19 15.60 -0.36
N ASP A 239 21.10 15.37 -1.09
CA ASP A 239 20.49 16.38 -1.96
C ASP A 239 19.95 17.57 -1.15
N THR A 240 19.34 17.30 0.00
CA THR A 240 18.89 18.34 0.95
C THR A 240 20.07 19.19 1.42
N LEU A 241 21.18 18.55 1.84
CA LEU A 241 22.38 19.26 2.29
C LEU A 241 23.02 20.06 1.14
N LYS A 242 23.07 19.50 -0.07
CA LYS A 242 23.56 20.19 -1.27
C LYS A 242 22.73 21.42 -1.59
N ALA A 243 21.41 21.33 -1.47
CA ALA A 243 20.50 22.46 -1.69
C ALA A 243 20.68 23.54 -0.62
N LEU A 244 20.85 23.15 0.65
CA LEU A 244 21.09 24.07 1.77
C LEU A 244 22.43 24.81 1.67
N LYS A 245 23.48 24.17 1.13
CA LYS A 245 24.79 24.83 0.93
C LYS A 245 24.76 25.95 -0.11
N LYS A 246 23.78 25.93 -1.03
CA LYS A 246 23.66 26.94 -2.10
C LYS A 246 22.97 28.22 -1.65
N VAL A 247 22.45 28.26 -0.42
CA VAL A 247 21.55 29.32 0.04
C VAL A 247 22.10 29.94 1.31
N ASN A 248 22.05 31.27 1.39
CA ASN A 248 22.51 31.99 2.57
C ASN A 248 21.35 32.07 3.57
N ILE A 249 21.32 31.15 4.54
CA ILE A 249 20.29 31.05 5.57
C ILE A 249 20.92 31.32 6.93
N THR A 250 20.24 32.10 7.77
CA THR A 250 20.70 32.38 9.15
C THR A 250 20.77 31.10 9.98
N THR A 251 21.65 31.07 10.99
CA THR A 251 21.79 29.93 11.90
C THR A 251 20.47 29.54 12.57
N ALA A 252 19.64 30.52 12.93
CA ALA A 252 18.33 30.31 13.52
C ALA A 252 17.36 29.61 12.54
N ASN A 253 17.26 30.11 11.30
CA ASN A 253 16.40 29.50 10.28
C ASN A 253 16.89 28.10 9.88
N MET A 254 18.21 27.88 9.88
CA MET A 254 18.77 26.55 9.63
C MET A 254 18.45 25.57 10.76
N LEU A 255 18.52 26.02 12.02
CA LEU A 255 18.10 25.21 13.16
C LEU A 255 16.59 24.89 13.08
N GLN A 256 15.75 25.86 12.73
CA GLN A 256 14.31 25.66 12.56
C GLN A 256 14.02 24.66 11.45
N PHE A 257 14.63 24.78 10.27
CA PHE A 257 14.47 23.82 9.18
C PHE A 257 14.79 22.38 9.64
N ARG A 258 15.87 22.21 10.41
CA ARG A 258 16.24 20.90 10.96
C ARG A 258 15.23 20.42 12.00
N GLN A 259 14.70 21.31 12.84
CA GLN A 259 13.66 20.97 13.79
C GLN A 259 12.37 20.53 13.08
N ASP A 260 11.99 21.19 11.98
CA ASP A 260 10.85 20.81 11.14
C ASP A 260 11.06 19.41 10.52
N CYS A 261 12.27 19.14 10.01
CA CYS A 261 12.64 17.82 9.48
C CYS A 261 12.55 16.73 10.54
N LYS A 262 13.05 16.99 11.75
CA LYS A 262 12.97 16.06 12.88
C LYS A 262 11.52 15.78 13.25
N ASN A 263 10.69 16.83 13.37
CA ASN A 263 9.26 16.69 13.65
C ASN A 263 8.55 15.88 12.56
N CYS A 264 8.91 16.09 11.28
CA CYS A 264 8.41 15.29 10.17
C CYS A 264 8.66 13.80 10.36
N PHE A 265 9.90 13.40 10.65
CA PHE A 265 10.25 11.99 10.90
C PHE A 265 9.49 11.42 12.10
N GLN A 266 9.44 12.16 13.22
CA GLN A 266 8.71 11.73 14.41
C GLN A 266 7.23 11.48 14.11
N LYS A 267 6.56 12.43 13.44
CA LYS A 267 5.14 12.32 13.10
C LYS A 267 4.88 11.19 12.11
N PHE A 268 5.75 10.99 11.12
CA PHE A 268 5.70 9.87 10.20
C PHE A 268 5.78 8.54 10.97
N VAL A 269 6.84 8.33 11.75
CA VAL A 269 7.06 7.08 12.49
C VAL A 269 5.93 6.80 13.48
N CYS A 270 5.56 7.80 14.30
CA CYS A 270 4.45 7.65 15.25
C CYS A 270 3.15 7.26 14.54
N LYS A 271 2.84 7.87 13.40
CA LYS A 271 1.60 7.55 12.67
C LYS A 271 1.66 6.15 12.06
N THR A 272 2.80 5.74 11.51
CA THR A 272 3.01 4.40 10.96
C THR A 272 2.86 3.33 12.05
N MET A 273 3.52 3.49 13.20
CA MET A 273 3.43 2.53 14.30
C MET A 273 1.99 2.38 14.83
N ASN A 274 1.21 3.46 14.86
CA ASN A 274 -0.16 3.47 15.38
C ASN A 274 -1.22 2.87 14.43
N ARG A 275 -0.98 2.87 13.12
CA ARG A 275 -2.01 2.59 12.11
C ARG A 275 -1.63 1.52 11.10
N SER A 276 -0.42 0.97 11.19
CA SER A 276 0.04 -0.09 10.30
C SER A 276 -0.28 -1.49 10.85
N PRO A 277 -0.19 -2.53 10.00
CA PRO A 277 -0.27 -3.93 10.41
C PRO A 277 0.68 -4.36 11.55
N LEU A 278 1.68 -3.55 11.90
CA LEU A 278 2.60 -3.81 13.02
C LEU A 278 1.91 -3.96 14.38
N ALA A 279 0.74 -3.34 14.57
CA ALA A 279 -0.01 -3.44 15.82
C ALA A 279 -0.64 -4.82 16.05
N TYR A 280 -0.67 -5.68 15.02
CA TYR A 280 -1.41 -6.94 15.05
C TYR A 280 -0.47 -8.12 15.31
N THR A 281 -0.81 -8.91 16.33
CA THR A 281 -0.07 -10.12 16.71
C THR A 281 -0.01 -11.14 15.59
N LEU A 282 -1.08 -11.26 14.79
CA LEU A 282 -1.12 -12.14 13.62
C LEU A 282 -0.08 -11.74 12.56
N THR A 283 0.03 -10.44 12.24
CA THR A 283 1.05 -9.93 11.31
C THR A 283 2.45 -10.29 11.78
N LYS A 284 2.72 -10.21 13.10
CA LYS A 284 4.00 -10.65 13.66
C LYS A 284 4.18 -12.17 13.61
N ALA A 285 3.15 -12.94 13.94
CA ALA A 285 3.23 -14.40 14.00
C ALA A 285 3.47 -15.03 12.62
N THR A 286 2.84 -14.51 11.56
CA THR A 286 2.96 -15.01 10.18
C THR A 286 4.37 -14.97 9.61
N THR A 287 5.26 -14.14 10.16
CA THR A 287 6.69 -14.14 9.81
C THR A 287 7.43 -15.42 10.16
N CYS A 288 6.81 -16.39 10.85
CA CYS A 288 7.37 -17.74 10.92
C CYS A 288 7.50 -18.40 9.54
N LEU A 289 6.81 -17.87 8.53
CA LEU A 289 6.88 -18.30 7.13
C LEU A 289 7.81 -17.42 6.28
N ASP A 290 8.51 -16.45 6.86
CA ASP A 290 9.50 -15.60 6.18
C ASP A 290 10.80 -16.40 5.96
N PRO A 291 11.18 -16.73 4.70
CA PRO A 291 12.37 -17.53 4.42
C PRO A 291 13.66 -16.92 4.97
N ASN A 292 13.78 -15.59 4.96
CA ASN A 292 14.97 -14.91 5.48
C ASN A 292 15.04 -15.04 7.00
N LEU A 293 13.90 -15.00 7.68
CA LEU A 293 13.85 -15.22 9.13
C LEU A 293 14.10 -16.68 9.50
N ILE A 294 13.57 -17.62 8.71
CA ILE A 294 13.85 -19.05 8.85
C ILE A 294 15.36 -19.31 8.74
N ALA A 295 16.03 -18.68 7.78
CA ALA A 295 17.47 -18.86 7.60
C ALA A 295 18.31 -18.19 8.72
N SER A 296 17.86 -17.05 9.26
CA SER A 296 18.67 -16.24 10.18
C SER A 296 18.41 -16.50 11.67
N ASN A 297 17.20 -16.93 12.06
CA ASN A 297 16.85 -17.09 13.47
C ASN A 297 15.74 -18.15 13.70
N LEU A 298 16.12 -19.43 13.65
CA LEU A 298 15.19 -20.55 13.83
C LEU A 298 14.43 -20.51 15.16
N ASP A 299 15.07 -20.12 16.26
CA ASP A 299 14.44 -20.16 17.57
C ASP A 299 13.34 -19.10 17.71
N LEU A 300 13.55 -17.92 17.12
CA LEU A 300 12.51 -16.91 17.00
C LEU A 300 11.37 -17.42 16.11
N VAL A 301 11.67 -18.06 14.99
CA VAL A 301 10.66 -18.62 14.07
C VAL A 301 9.80 -19.68 14.75
N LYS A 302 10.38 -20.60 15.53
CA LYS A 302 9.63 -21.61 16.29
C LYS A 302 8.65 -20.94 17.26
N LYS A 303 9.08 -19.90 17.97
CA LYS A 303 8.19 -19.12 18.86
C LYS A 303 7.05 -18.46 18.08
N ARG A 304 7.34 -17.86 16.92
CA ARG A 304 6.33 -17.22 16.06
C ARG A 304 5.35 -18.24 15.45
N LEU A 305 5.82 -19.44 15.10
CA LEU A 305 4.99 -20.54 14.59
C LEU A 305 4.00 -21.02 15.65
N ASN A 306 4.45 -21.22 16.89
CA ASN A 306 3.57 -21.58 17.99
C ASN A 306 2.49 -20.52 18.19
N ASN A 307 2.89 -19.23 18.21
CA ASN A 307 1.93 -18.14 18.33
C ASN A 307 0.92 -18.12 17.16
N LEU A 308 1.36 -18.38 15.92
CA LEU A 308 0.47 -18.46 14.77
C LEU A 308 -0.55 -19.60 14.95
N CYS A 309 -0.09 -20.79 15.34
CA CYS A 309 -0.97 -21.94 15.58
C CYS A 309 -1.99 -21.62 16.68
N SER A 310 -1.56 -21.04 17.80
CA SER A 310 -2.47 -20.61 18.88
C SER A 310 -3.54 -19.64 18.39
N ILE A 311 -3.16 -18.61 17.62
CA ILE A 311 -4.12 -17.65 17.04
C ILE A 311 -5.11 -18.36 16.11
N LEU A 312 -4.64 -19.27 15.25
CA LEU A 312 -5.52 -20.01 14.34
C LEU A 312 -6.46 -20.97 15.07
N ILE A 313 -6.01 -21.59 16.16
CA ILE A 313 -6.84 -22.46 17.02
C ILE A 313 -7.92 -21.64 17.73
N GLU A 314 -7.57 -20.51 18.34
CA GLU A 314 -8.54 -19.61 18.98
C GLU A 314 -9.60 -19.10 18.00
N LYS A 315 -9.25 -19.00 16.72
CA LYS A 315 -10.10 -18.55 15.61
C LYS A 315 -10.80 -19.68 14.87
N ASP A 316 -10.76 -20.91 15.39
CA ASP A 316 -11.37 -22.12 14.81
C ASP A 316 -10.93 -22.38 13.35
N ARG A 317 -9.72 -21.94 12.98
CA ARG A 317 -9.10 -22.17 11.67
C ARG A 317 -8.17 -23.37 11.66
N LEU A 318 -7.80 -23.85 12.84
CA LEU A 318 -6.91 -24.98 13.01
C LEU A 318 -7.35 -25.76 14.27
N THR A 319 -7.41 -27.07 14.19
CA THR A 319 -7.60 -27.91 15.39
C THR A 319 -6.28 -28.05 16.14
N GLY A 320 -6.32 -28.32 17.46
CA GLY A 320 -5.11 -28.55 18.25
C GLY A 320 -4.20 -29.64 17.67
N SER A 321 -4.75 -30.80 17.30
CA SER A 321 -4.02 -31.92 16.69
C SER A 321 -3.36 -31.55 15.35
N ALA A 322 -4.04 -30.77 14.51
CA ALA A 322 -3.46 -30.22 13.28
C ALA A 322 -2.33 -29.23 13.60
N GLY A 323 -2.47 -28.40 14.63
CA GLY A 323 -1.41 -27.51 15.13
C GLY A 323 -0.15 -28.27 15.55
N ASP A 324 -0.31 -29.32 16.35
CA ASP A 324 0.80 -30.19 16.77
C ASP A 324 1.50 -30.83 15.56
N THR A 325 0.71 -31.27 14.58
CA THR A 325 1.22 -31.83 13.33
C THR A 325 2.04 -30.80 12.55
N VAL A 326 1.54 -29.57 12.39
CA VAL A 326 2.26 -28.48 11.71
C VAL A 326 3.59 -28.18 12.40
N VAL A 327 3.59 -28.04 13.73
CA VAL A 327 4.80 -27.75 14.51
C VAL A 327 5.83 -28.87 14.35
N ARG A 328 5.39 -30.13 14.41
CA ARG A 328 6.25 -31.30 14.21
C ARG A 328 6.84 -31.33 12.79
N GLN A 329 6.01 -31.19 11.76
CA GLN A 329 6.46 -31.18 10.36
C GLN A 329 7.44 -30.04 10.08
N PHE A 330 7.19 -28.86 10.65
CA PHE A 330 8.09 -27.72 10.51
C PHE A 330 9.45 -27.97 11.17
N ARG A 331 9.47 -28.61 12.35
CA ARG A 331 10.72 -29.01 13.02
C ARG A 331 11.50 -30.02 12.19
N GLU A 332 10.82 -31.02 11.62
CA GLU A 332 11.43 -31.99 10.71
C GLU A 332 11.96 -31.35 9.44
N PHE A 333 11.26 -30.36 8.88
CA PHE A 333 11.71 -29.62 7.71
C PHE A 333 12.99 -28.83 8.00
N THR A 334 13.00 -28.08 9.12
CA THR A 334 14.12 -27.21 9.50
C THR A 334 15.34 -27.95 10.07
N SER A 335 15.20 -29.21 10.49
CA SER A 335 16.32 -30.05 10.93
C SER A 335 17.04 -30.78 9.81
N ARG A 336 16.46 -30.85 8.60
CA ARG A 336 17.09 -31.49 7.45
C ARG A 336 18.28 -30.66 6.98
N PRO A 337 19.49 -31.26 6.83
CA PRO A 337 20.61 -30.57 6.22
C PRO A 337 20.24 -30.05 4.83
N ALA A 338 20.62 -28.81 4.50
CA ALA A 338 20.35 -28.19 3.19
C ALA A 338 21.06 -28.86 2.00
N ARG A 339 21.74 -30.00 2.22
CA ARG A 339 22.31 -30.81 1.14
C ARG A 339 21.21 -31.20 0.17
N ASN A 340 21.43 -30.88 -1.11
CA ASN A 340 20.51 -31.13 -2.22
C ASN A 340 19.18 -30.37 -2.14
N ALA A 341 19.09 -29.28 -1.36
CA ALA A 341 17.87 -28.45 -1.27
C ALA A 341 17.45 -27.90 -2.63
N TYR A 342 18.41 -27.48 -3.47
CA TYR A 342 18.13 -27.01 -4.83
C TYR A 342 17.56 -28.12 -5.72
N SER A 343 18.20 -29.30 -5.74
CA SER A 343 17.70 -30.46 -6.51
C SER A 343 16.28 -30.85 -6.10
N ARG A 344 16.02 -30.91 -4.79
CA ARG A 344 14.69 -31.20 -4.25
C ARG A 344 13.66 -30.13 -4.57
N TYR A 345 14.08 -28.86 -4.60
CA TYR A 345 13.21 -27.75 -5.01
C TYR A 345 12.84 -27.85 -6.50
N VAL A 346 13.81 -28.16 -7.37
CA VAL A 346 13.57 -28.38 -8.80
C VAL A 346 12.62 -29.57 -9.01
N GLU A 347 12.87 -30.71 -8.36
CA GLU A 347 11.97 -31.87 -8.39
C GLU A 347 10.56 -31.53 -7.88
N TYR A 348 10.44 -30.72 -6.82
CA TYR A 348 9.15 -30.25 -6.31
C TYR A 348 8.42 -29.37 -7.33
N LEU A 349 9.12 -28.42 -7.97
CA LEU A 349 8.52 -27.55 -8.99
C LEU A 349 8.03 -28.35 -10.19
N GLU A 350 8.76 -29.38 -10.61
CA GLU A 350 8.34 -30.28 -11.68
C GLU A 350 7.06 -31.04 -11.31
N ARG A 351 7.01 -31.63 -10.11
CA ARG A 351 5.81 -32.31 -9.61
C ARG A 351 4.62 -31.36 -9.50
N TYR A 352 4.84 -30.15 -8.99
CA TYR A 352 3.80 -29.14 -8.87
C TYR A 352 3.25 -28.73 -10.24
N ARG A 353 4.11 -28.50 -11.24
CA ARG A 353 3.68 -28.20 -12.62
C ARG A 353 2.86 -29.34 -13.22
N GLN A 354 3.26 -30.59 -13.01
CA GLN A 354 2.51 -31.75 -13.47
C GLN A 354 1.12 -31.81 -12.81
N GLN A 355 1.05 -31.64 -11.48
CA GLN A 355 -0.22 -31.63 -10.76
C GLN A 355 -1.13 -30.47 -11.18
N ALA A 356 -0.58 -29.27 -11.38
CA ALA A 356 -1.33 -28.12 -11.87
C ALA A 356 -1.89 -28.35 -13.28
N SER A 357 -1.08 -28.94 -14.18
CA SER A 357 -1.53 -29.30 -15.53
C SER A 357 -2.66 -30.33 -15.51
N VAL A 358 -2.59 -31.33 -14.62
CA VAL A 358 -3.65 -32.33 -14.45
C VAL A 358 -4.92 -31.67 -13.92
N ALA A 359 -4.82 -30.85 -12.88
CA ALA A 359 -5.97 -30.14 -12.31
C ALA A 359 -6.64 -29.19 -13.33
N GLU A 360 -5.86 -28.54 -14.18
CA GLU A 360 -6.37 -27.68 -15.26
C GLU A 360 -7.13 -28.50 -16.32
N GLN A 361 -6.58 -29.65 -16.74
CA GLN A 361 -7.26 -30.56 -17.66
C GLN A 361 -8.56 -31.12 -17.07
N GLU A 362 -8.57 -31.47 -15.79
CA GLU A 362 -9.77 -31.92 -15.08
C GLU A 362 -10.83 -30.81 -15.02
N ALA A 363 -10.42 -29.57 -14.72
CA ALA A 363 -11.32 -28.41 -14.68
C ALA A 363 -11.92 -28.10 -16.06
N LEU A 364 -11.11 -28.14 -17.12
CA LEU A 364 -11.57 -27.97 -18.51
C LEU A 364 -12.56 -29.07 -18.90
N THR A 365 -12.25 -30.32 -18.56
CA THR A 365 -13.12 -31.46 -18.84
C THR A 365 -14.46 -31.34 -18.10
N LYS A 366 -14.43 -30.94 -16.83
CA LYS A 366 -15.64 -30.70 -16.04
C LYS A 366 -16.49 -29.58 -16.66
N ARG A 367 -15.86 -28.47 -17.07
CA ARG A 367 -16.54 -27.34 -17.70
C ARG A 367 -17.19 -27.73 -19.03
N ARG A 368 -16.51 -28.55 -19.85
CA ARG A 368 -17.06 -29.08 -21.10
C ARG A 368 -18.30 -29.94 -20.83
N LYS A 369 -18.22 -30.88 -19.90
CA LYS A 369 -19.35 -31.73 -19.49
C LYS A 369 -20.54 -30.91 -18.99
N THR A 370 -20.29 -29.84 -18.22
CA THR A 370 -21.35 -28.93 -17.77
C THR A 370 -22.01 -28.19 -18.94
N LEU A 371 -21.24 -27.78 -19.94
CA LEU A 371 -21.77 -27.11 -21.13
C LEU A 371 -22.63 -28.09 -21.97
N GLU A 372 -22.12 -29.29 -22.22
CA GLU A 372 -22.82 -30.38 -22.92
C GLU A 372 -24.13 -30.74 -22.21
N ALA A 373 -24.13 -30.85 -20.88
CA ALA A 373 -25.33 -31.12 -20.10
C ALA A 373 -26.39 -30.02 -20.28
N LYS A 374 -25.99 -28.75 -20.25
CA LYS A 374 -26.91 -27.62 -20.50
C LYS A 374 -27.47 -27.61 -21.91
N GLU A 375 -26.66 -27.94 -22.92
CA GLU A 375 -27.14 -28.05 -24.30
C GLU A 375 -28.17 -29.18 -24.45
N LEU A 376 -27.94 -30.31 -23.79
CA LEU A 376 -28.89 -31.43 -23.78
C LEU A 376 -30.19 -31.08 -23.04
N GLU A 377 -30.12 -30.38 -21.91
CA GLU A 377 -31.31 -29.87 -21.20
C GLU A 377 -32.16 -28.97 -22.10
N VAL A 378 -31.53 -28.03 -22.82
CA VAL A 378 -32.22 -27.15 -23.77
C VAL A 378 -32.86 -27.95 -24.90
N LYS A 379 -32.20 -28.98 -25.42
CA LYS A 379 -32.77 -29.87 -26.44
C LYS A 379 -33.97 -30.65 -25.91
N CYS A 380 -33.90 -31.19 -24.69
CA CYS A 380 -35.02 -31.89 -24.05
C CYS A 380 -36.24 -30.97 -23.91
N ILE A 381 -36.03 -29.74 -23.42
CA ILE A 381 -37.11 -28.75 -23.29
C ILE A 381 -37.76 -28.48 -24.66
N ARG A 382 -36.96 -28.25 -25.70
CA ARG A 382 -37.48 -27.97 -27.05
C ARG A 382 -38.27 -29.15 -27.64
N ILE A 383 -37.83 -30.38 -27.41
CA ILE A 383 -38.55 -31.58 -27.85
C ILE A 383 -39.90 -31.69 -27.13
N LEU A 384 -39.93 -31.47 -25.81
CA LEU A 384 -41.15 -31.49 -25.02
C LEU A 384 -42.15 -30.40 -25.47
N GLU A 385 -41.66 -29.17 -25.74
CA GLU A 385 -42.50 -28.09 -26.25
C GLU A 385 -43.11 -28.41 -27.62
N ASN A 386 -42.33 -29.03 -28.52
CA ASN A 386 -42.83 -29.43 -29.83
C ASN A 386 -43.87 -30.57 -29.73
N ALA A 387 -43.60 -31.59 -28.90
CA ALA A 387 -44.54 -32.68 -28.68
C ALA A 387 -45.87 -32.17 -28.08
N GLN A 388 -45.81 -31.20 -27.17
CA GLN A 388 -47.02 -30.58 -26.61
C GLN A 388 -47.82 -29.82 -27.68
N LYS A 389 -47.14 -29.10 -28.58
CA LYS A 389 -47.81 -28.40 -29.69
C LYS A 389 -48.51 -29.37 -30.64
N GLU A 390 -47.85 -30.48 -30.99
CA GLU A 390 -48.44 -31.52 -31.84
C GLU A 390 -49.64 -32.18 -31.16
N ALA A 391 -49.55 -32.48 -29.86
CA ALA A 391 -50.66 -33.05 -29.10
C ALA A 391 -51.88 -32.11 -29.10
N ASN A 392 -51.66 -30.81 -28.85
CA ASN A 392 -52.73 -29.81 -28.87
C ASN A 392 -53.37 -29.71 -30.28
N ALA A 393 -52.57 -29.74 -31.35
CA ALA A 393 -53.09 -29.68 -32.72
C ALA A 393 -53.93 -30.91 -33.08
N LEU A 394 -53.55 -32.10 -32.62
CA LEU A 394 -54.34 -33.32 -32.79
C LEU A 394 -55.66 -33.27 -31.99
N GLU A 395 -55.64 -32.73 -30.78
CA GLU A 395 -56.86 -32.52 -29.97
C GLU A 395 -57.84 -31.55 -30.66
N GLU A 396 -57.34 -30.46 -31.25
CA GLU A 396 -58.15 -29.52 -32.04
C GLU A 396 -58.78 -30.19 -33.26
N GLN A 397 -58.03 -31.03 -33.99
CA GLN A 397 -58.57 -31.79 -35.13
C GLN A 397 -59.63 -32.80 -34.70
N ILE A 398 -59.42 -33.50 -33.58
CA ILE A 398 -60.41 -34.42 -33.01
C ILE A 398 -61.69 -33.67 -32.61
N GLN A 399 -61.57 -32.48 -32.02
CA GLN A 399 -62.74 -31.65 -31.70
C GLN A 399 -63.47 -31.18 -32.97
N ALA A 400 -62.74 -30.80 -34.01
CA ALA A 400 -63.33 -30.38 -35.28
C ALA A 400 -64.11 -31.50 -35.98
N LEU A 401 -63.68 -32.75 -35.85
CA LEU A 401 -64.37 -33.93 -36.39
C LEU A 401 -65.57 -34.40 -35.54
N LYS A 402 -65.74 -33.87 -34.32
CA LYS A 402 -66.87 -34.16 -33.42
C LYS A 402 -68.00 -33.10 -33.51
N LYS A 403 -67.84 -32.08 -34.35
CA LYS A 403 -68.90 -31.17 -34.80
C LYS A 403 -69.44 -31.66 -36.15
#